data_AF-A0A419J527-F1
#
_entry.id   AF-A0A419J527-F1
#
_cell.length_a   1.000
_cell.length_b   1.000
_cell.length_c   1.000
_cell.angle_alpha   90.00
_cell.angle_beta   90.00
_cell.angle_gamma   90.00
#
_symmetry.space_group_name_H-M   'P 1'
#
loop_
_entity.id
_entity.type
_entity.pdbx_description
1 polymer ?
#
loop_
_entity_poly.entity_id
_entity_poly.type
_entity_poly.pdbx_seq_one_letter_code
_entity_poly.pdbx_strand_id
1 'polypeptide(L)'
;MKKSILTLLAVFFIAGLASCTMRLTDFTLISSKNVDLSRLAEYQRGTSRVEGEDRVHLILTIPTKFQITIKEAMDKAIESIPGAVALIDGVVSFEQVNIPILNIIYANRAFIVEGTPLIDPKLASYQFPESNYMISNLDSDGKVSSVQYVSKEEYTSMRDKIYK
;
A
#
# COMPACT_ATOMS: atom_id res chain seq x y z
N MET A 1 51.15 -10.60 -13.72
CA MET A 1 50.77 -10.53 -12.28
C MET A 1 49.89 -9.33 -11.96
N LYS A 2 50.32 -8.07 -12.22
CA LYS A 2 49.50 -6.86 -11.92
C LYS A 2 48.14 -6.82 -12.64
N LYS A 3 48.08 -7.21 -13.92
CA LYS A 3 46.83 -7.23 -14.71
C LYS A 3 45.82 -8.26 -14.15
N SER A 4 46.27 -9.45 -13.79
CA SER A 4 45.43 -10.53 -13.23
C SER A 4 44.86 -10.20 -11.86
N ILE A 5 45.62 -9.49 -11.01
CA ILE A 5 45.15 -9.00 -9.71
C ILE A 5 44.08 -7.92 -9.89
N LEU A 6 44.27 -7.00 -10.85
CA LEU A 6 43.28 -5.95 -11.15
C LEU A 6 41.97 -6.54 -11.68
N THR A 7 42.03 -7.59 -12.52
CA THR A 7 40.84 -8.27 -13.02
C THR A 7 40.08 -8.98 -11.90
N LEU A 8 40.78 -9.64 -10.97
CA LEU A 8 40.16 -10.32 -9.83
C LEU A 8 39.45 -9.32 -8.89
N LEU A 9 40.08 -8.17 -8.63
CA LEU A 9 39.50 -7.09 -7.82
C LEU A 9 38.26 -6.48 -8.49
N ALA A 10 38.28 -6.29 -9.81
CA ALA A 10 37.13 -5.80 -10.57
C ALA A 10 35.96 -6.79 -10.54
N VAL A 11 36.21 -8.10 -10.67
CA VAL A 11 35.16 -9.13 -10.58
C VAL A 11 34.55 -9.19 -9.18
N PHE A 12 35.36 -9.09 -8.13
CA PHE A 12 34.88 -9.06 -6.75
C PHE A 12 34.05 -7.79 -6.46
N PHE A 13 34.44 -6.65 -7.06
CA PHE A 13 33.71 -5.39 -6.95
C PHE A 13 32.33 -5.47 -7.64
N ILE A 14 32.25 -6.07 -8.83
CA ILE A 14 30.99 -6.27 -9.56
C ILE A 14 30.08 -7.25 -8.82
N ALA A 15 30.63 -8.32 -8.25
CA ALA A 15 29.87 -9.27 -7.42
C ALA A 15 29.30 -8.62 -6.15
N GLY A 16 29.97 -7.59 -5.62
CA GLY A 16 29.52 -6.82 -4.46
C GLY A 16 28.37 -5.84 -4.75
N LEU A 17 27.97 -5.62 -6.01
CA LEU A 17 26.84 -4.75 -6.36
C LEU A 17 25.49 -5.48 -6.38
N ALA A 18 25.44 -6.74 -5.96
CA ALA A 18 24.22 -7.53 -5.97
C ALA A 18 23.20 -6.99 -4.95
N SER A 19 22.04 -6.55 -5.45
CA SER A 19 20.81 -6.45 -4.64
C SER A 19 20.31 -7.87 -4.39
N CYS A 20 20.04 -8.20 -3.13
CA CYS A 20 19.47 -9.49 -2.77
C CYS A 20 18.00 -9.30 -2.41
N THR A 21 17.11 -9.86 -3.22
CA THR A 21 15.68 -9.97 -2.92
C THR A 21 15.38 -11.40 -2.54
N MET A 22 14.91 -11.60 -1.32
CA MET A 22 14.53 -12.89 -0.79
C MET A 22 13.02 -12.99 -0.71
N ARG A 23 12.46 -14.05 -1.30
CA ARG A 23 11.03 -14.37 -1.18
C ARG A 23 10.80 -15.03 0.17
N LEU A 24 9.98 -14.41 1.01
CA LEU A 24 9.73 -14.87 2.39
C LEU A 24 8.59 -15.88 2.44
N THR A 25 7.45 -15.54 1.83
CA THR A 25 6.27 -16.41 1.82
C THR A 25 5.36 -16.09 0.66
N ASP A 26 4.60 -17.11 0.26
CA ASP A 26 3.49 -17.00 -0.67
C ASP A 26 2.17 -17.10 0.09
N PHE A 27 1.15 -16.39 -0.39
CA PHE A 27 -0.16 -16.41 0.23
C PHE A 27 -1.26 -16.46 -0.83
N THR A 28 -2.34 -17.17 -0.51
CA THR A 28 -3.55 -17.20 -1.33
C THR A 28 -4.46 -16.02 -1.02
N LEU A 29 -4.56 -15.61 0.25
CA LEU A 29 -5.33 -14.46 0.70
C LEU A 29 -4.71 -13.88 1.97
N ILE A 30 -4.49 -12.56 1.97
CA ILE A 30 -4.03 -11.81 3.15
C ILE A 30 -4.77 -10.48 3.21
N SER A 31 -5.04 -9.99 4.42
CA SER A 31 -5.64 -8.67 4.63
C SER A 31 -5.15 -8.05 5.92
N SER A 32 -5.01 -6.73 5.89
CA SER A 32 -4.81 -5.87 7.05
C SER A 32 -6.07 -5.10 7.46
N LYS A 33 -7.17 -5.28 6.73
CA LYS A 33 -8.48 -4.64 6.93
C LYS A 33 -9.51 -5.69 7.36
N ASN A 34 -10.68 -5.23 7.80
CA ASN A 34 -11.79 -6.14 8.10
C ASN A 34 -12.43 -6.62 6.79
N VAL A 35 -12.49 -7.93 6.60
CA VAL A 35 -13.06 -8.56 5.40
C VAL A 35 -14.29 -9.36 5.78
N ASP A 36 -15.42 -9.10 5.12
CA ASP A 36 -16.63 -9.90 5.30
C ASP A 36 -16.60 -11.13 4.39
N LEU A 37 -16.20 -12.27 4.96
CA LEU A 37 -16.08 -13.54 4.24
C LEU A 37 -17.44 -14.09 3.77
N SER A 38 -18.56 -13.64 4.35
CA SER A 38 -19.89 -14.07 3.91
C SER A 38 -20.26 -13.52 2.53
N ARG A 39 -19.66 -12.38 2.16
CA ARG A 39 -19.87 -11.68 0.88
C ARG A 39 -18.75 -11.91 -0.13
N LEU A 40 -17.86 -12.89 0.11
CA LEU A 40 -16.68 -13.12 -0.73
C LEU A 40 -17.01 -13.36 -2.21
N ALA A 41 -18.19 -13.91 -2.52
CA ALA A 41 -18.67 -14.12 -3.88
C ALA A 41 -19.08 -12.83 -4.62
N GLU A 42 -19.36 -11.74 -3.90
CA GLU A 42 -19.66 -10.42 -4.47
C GLU A 42 -18.38 -9.65 -4.81
N TYR A 43 -17.24 -10.04 -4.24
CA TYR A 43 -15.98 -9.32 -4.40
C TYR A 43 -15.38 -9.55 -5.78
N GLN A 44 -14.79 -8.49 -6.31
CA GLN A 44 -14.19 -8.48 -7.63
C GLN A 44 -12.67 -8.57 -7.50
N ARG A 45 -12.05 -9.41 -8.33
CA ARG A 45 -10.59 -9.43 -8.46
C ARG A 45 -10.17 -8.25 -9.33
N GLY A 46 -9.15 -7.52 -8.89
CA GLY A 46 -8.51 -6.50 -9.71
C GLY A 46 -7.91 -7.07 -10.98
N THR A 47 -7.79 -6.24 -12.00
CA THR A 47 -7.26 -6.63 -13.32
C THR A 47 -5.73 -6.68 -13.35
N SER A 48 -5.07 -5.93 -12.46
CA SER A 48 -3.61 -5.90 -12.31
C SER A 48 -3.20 -6.26 -10.89
N ARG A 49 -2.01 -6.83 -10.74
CA ARG A 49 -1.35 -6.97 -9.44
C ARG A 49 -0.93 -5.59 -8.95
N VAL A 50 -0.97 -5.43 -7.63
CA VAL A 50 -0.53 -4.22 -6.93
C VAL A 50 0.62 -4.57 -6.01
N GLU A 51 1.47 -3.58 -5.79
CA GLU A 51 2.65 -3.68 -4.96
C GLU A 51 2.62 -2.56 -3.93
N GLY A 52 3.02 -2.89 -2.71
CA GLY A 52 3.29 -1.91 -1.68
C GLY A 52 4.62 -2.22 -1.02
N GLU A 53 5.42 -1.18 -0.82
CA GLU A 53 6.72 -1.29 -0.16
C GLU A 53 6.80 -0.46 1.12
N ASP A 54 7.47 -1.02 2.12
CA ASP A 54 7.92 -0.29 3.28
C ASP A 54 9.45 -0.34 3.38
N ARG A 55 10.07 0.77 2.94
CA ARG A 55 11.51 0.90 2.77
C ARG A 55 12.12 1.82 3.81
N VAL A 56 13.27 1.42 4.32
CA VAL A 56 14.17 2.27 5.12
C VAL A 56 15.45 2.53 4.36
N HIS A 57 15.89 3.78 4.40
CA HIS A 57 17.20 4.19 3.90
C HIS A 57 18.12 4.48 5.08
N LEU A 58 19.35 4.01 4.99
CA LEU A 58 20.40 4.28 5.96
C LEU A 58 21.44 5.15 5.24
N ILE A 59 21.44 6.45 5.52
CA ILE A 59 22.40 7.41 4.92
C ILE A 59 23.42 7.75 6.00
N LEU A 60 24.69 7.44 5.77
CA LEU A 60 25.76 7.69 6.75
C LEU A 60 25.41 7.15 8.15
N THR A 61 24.85 5.94 8.24
CA THR A 61 24.35 5.30 9.48
C THR A 61 23.14 5.95 10.15
N ILE A 62 22.56 7.00 9.57
CA ILE A 62 21.30 7.61 10.06
C ILE A 62 20.12 6.99 9.32
N PRO A 63 19.21 6.27 10.02
CA PRO A 63 18.04 5.68 9.38
C PRO A 63 16.98 6.75 9.11
N THR A 64 16.35 6.72 7.93
CA THR A 64 15.19 7.58 7.62
C THR A 64 13.93 7.14 8.37
N LYS A 65 13.83 5.87 8.72
CA LYS A 65 12.72 5.25 9.45
C LYS A 65 13.28 4.23 10.42
N PHE A 66 12.77 4.19 11.65
CA PHE A 66 13.28 3.28 12.68
C PHE A 66 12.82 1.83 12.49
N GLN A 67 11.64 1.61 11.91
CA GLN A 67 11.04 0.29 11.76
C GLN A 67 10.36 0.16 10.41
N ILE A 68 10.60 -0.96 9.73
CA ILE A 68 9.84 -1.38 8.56
C ILE A 68 8.99 -2.59 8.92
N THR A 69 7.78 -2.68 8.37
CA THR A 69 6.86 -3.78 8.67
C THR A 69 6.17 -4.29 7.41
N ILE A 70 5.88 -5.59 7.38
CA ILE A 70 5.06 -6.20 6.32
C ILE A 70 3.65 -5.61 6.34
N LYS A 71 3.13 -5.24 7.52
CA LYS A 71 1.81 -4.61 7.65
C LYS A 71 1.72 -3.30 6.87
N GLU A 72 2.71 -2.42 7.01
CA GLU A 72 2.73 -1.14 6.30
C GLU A 72 2.84 -1.33 4.78
N ALA A 73 3.69 -2.26 4.32
CA ALA A 73 3.81 -2.62 2.92
C ALA A 73 2.46 -3.16 2.36
N MET A 74 1.80 -4.03 3.11
CA MET A 74 0.48 -4.56 2.78
C MET A 74 -0.61 -3.48 2.80
N ASP A 75 -0.60 -2.58 3.78
CA ASP A 75 -1.56 -1.47 3.87
C ASP A 75 -1.44 -0.58 2.62
N LYS A 76 -0.23 -0.17 2.24
CA LYS A 76 0.01 0.59 1.01
C LYS A 76 -0.43 -0.15 -0.24
N ALA A 77 -0.19 -1.46 -0.32
CA ALA A 77 -0.62 -2.28 -1.44
C ALA A 77 -2.16 -2.31 -1.56
N ILE A 78 -2.87 -2.52 -0.45
CA ILE A 78 -4.34 -2.54 -0.43
C ILE A 78 -4.89 -1.14 -0.72
N GLU A 79 -4.36 -0.10 -0.08
CA GLU A 79 -4.83 1.28 -0.23
C GLU A 79 -4.53 1.91 -1.59
N SER A 80 -3.65 1.29 -2.39
CA SER A 80 -3.38 1.71 -3.77
C SER A 80 -4.61 1.62 -4.68
N ILE A 81 -5.60 0.79 -4.32
CA ILE A 81 -6.83 0.60 -5.09
C ILE A 81 -8.05 0.94 -4.24
N PRO A 82 -8.89 1.90 -4.68
CA PRO A 82 -10.14 2.23 -4.00
C PRO A 82 -11.05 1.01 -3.84
N GLY A 83 -11.52 0.78 -2.62
CA GLY A 83 -12.41 -0.34 -2.29
C GLY A 83 -11.73 -1.70 -2.18
N ALA A 84 -10.41 -1.79 -2.31
CA ALA A 84 -9.69 -3.02 -2.02
C ALA A 84 -9.70 -3.31 -0.50
N VAL A 85 -9.98 -4.56 -0.16
CA VAL A 85 -10.08 -5.04 1.23
C VAL A 85 -9.06 -6.11 1.56
N ALA A 86 -8.47 -6.76 0.55
CA ALA A 86 -7.49 -7.83 0.72
C ALA A 86 -6.61 -7.95 -0.53
N LEU A 87 -5.54 -8.73 -0.42
CA LEU A 87 -4.73 -9.19 -1.55
C LEU A 87 -4.85 -10.71 -1.67
N ILE A 88 -4.90 -11.20 -2.90
CA ILE A 88 -4.92 -12.63 -3.23
C ILE A 88 -3.78 -12.99 -4.16
N ASP A 89 -3.41 -14.27 -4.18
CA ASP A 89 -2.41 -14.84 -5.08
C ASP A 89 -1.11 -14.00 -5.09
N GLY A 90 -0.56 -13.77 -3.89
CA GLY A 90 0.48 -12.79 -3.64
C GLY A 90 1.74 -13.34 -2.96
N VAL A 91 2.73 -12.47 -2.83
CA VAL A 91 4.07 -12.78 -2.37
C VAL A 91 4.56 -11.69 -1.43
N VAL A 92 5.24 -12.10 -0.36
CA VAL A 92 6.01 -11.20 0.50
C VAL A 92 7.49 -11.41 0.23
N SER A 93 8.18 -10.32 -0.08
CA SER A 93 9.62 -10.29 -0.37
C SER A 93 10.33 -9.34 0.59
N PHE A 94 11.59 -9.66 0.89
CA PHE A 94 12.50 -8.78 1.60
C PHE A 94 13.64 -8.40 0.66
N GLU A 95 13.77 -7.12 0.38
CA GLU A 95 14.87 -6.56 -0.41
C GLU A 95 15.91 -5.96 0.53
N GLN A 96 17.16 -6.29 0.31
CA GLN A 96 18.28 -5.63 0.97
C GLN A 96 19.38 -5.32 -0.04
N VAL A 97 19.67 -4.03 -0.21
CA VAL A 97 20.84 -3.57 -0.95
C VAL A 97 22.02 -3.52 0.00
N ASN A 98 23.00 -4.40 -0.24
CA ASN A 98 24.13 -4.62 0.65
C ASN A 98 25.45 -4.47 -0.11
N ILE A 99 25.73 -3.27 -0.64
CA ILE A 99 26.96 -3.00 -1.37
C ILE A 99 28.11 -2.83 -0.36
N PRO A 100 29.12 -3.71 -0.30
CA PRO A 100 30.10 -3.74 0.80
C PRO A 100 30.86 -2.43 1.02
N ILE A 101 31.15 -1.70 -0.06
CA ILE A 101 31.95 -0.46 -0.04
C ILE A 101 31.06 0.78 0.18
N LEU A 102 29.81 0.72 -0.29
CA LEU A 102 28.83 1.80 -0.16
C LEU A 102 27.99 1.69 1.11
N ASN A 103 27.99 0.57 1.83
CA ASN A 103 27.18 0.35 3.05
C ASN A 103 27.39 1.42 4.13
N ILE A 104 28.59 1.99 4.19
CA ILE A 104 28.94 3.10 5.10
C ILE A 104 28.21 4.39 4.68
N ILE A 105 27.97 4.57 3.38
CA ILE A 105 27.37 5.77 2.79
C ILE A 105 25.85 5.61 2.64
N TYR A 106 25.42 4.47 2.09
CA TYR A 106 24.04 4.16 1.75
C TYR A 106 23.76 2.66 1.83
N ALA A 107 22.76 2.31 2.63
CA ALA A 107 22.13 1.00 2.63
C ALA A 107 20.61 1.18 2.57
N ASN A 108 19.89 0.19 2.02
CA ASN A 108 18.44 0.17 2.11
C ASN A 108 17.93 -1.24 2.39
N ARG A 109 16.75 -1.29 3.02
CA ARG A 109 16.00 -2.52 3.29
C ARG A 109 14.54 -2.24 3.04
N ALA A 110 13.82 -3.18 2.44
CA ALA A 110 12.39 -3.05 2.19
C ALA A 110 11.65 -4.37 2.41
N PHE A 111 10.45 -4.27 2.99
CA PHE A 111 9.43 -5.32 2.81
C PHE A 111 8.56 -4.92 1.61
N ILE A 112 8.37 -5.87 0.71
CA ILE A 112 7.58 -5.69 -0.51
C ILE A 112 6.46 -6.72 -0.46
N VAL A 113 5.22 -6.26 -0.61
CA VAL A 113 4.03 -7.11 -0.66
C VAL A 113 3.37 -6.90 -2.01
N GLU A 114 3.30 -7.98 -2.79
CA GLU A 114 2.66 -8.00 -4.10
C GLU A 114 1.45 -8.95 -4.08
N GLY A 115 0.38 -8.58 -4.76
CA GLY A 115 -0.77 -9.46 -4.93
C GLY A 115 -1.84 -8.87 -5.82
N THR A 116 -2.85 -9.66 -6.18
CA THR A 116 -4.02 -9.17 -6.89
C THR A 116 -5.01 -8.59 -5.86
N PRO A 117 -5.50 -7.36 -6.01
CA PRO A 117 -6.40 -6.77 -5.04
C PRO A 117 -7.79 -7.43 -5.13
N LEU A 118 -8.40 -7.66 -3.97
CA LEU A 118 -9.79 -8.09 -3.84
C LEU A 118 -10.63 -6.89 -3.42
N ILE A 119 -11.56 -6.51 -4.30
CA ILE A 119 -12.30 -5.24 -4.23
C ILE A 119 -13.73 -5.54 -3.79
N ASP A 120 -14.21 -4.85 -2.74
CA ASP A 120 -15.63 -4.80 -2.42
C ASP A 120 -16.28 -3.69 -3.25
N PRO A 121 -17.16 -4.01 -4.22
CA PRO A 121 -17.83 -3.00 -5.04
C PRO A 121 -18.60 -1.97 -4.21
N LYS A 122 -19.09 -2.36 -3.02
CA LYS A 122 -19.78 -1.45 -2.10
C LYS A 122 -18.82 -0.47 -1.44
N LEU A 123 -17.53 -0.78 -1.30
CA LEU A 123 -16.54 0.18 -0.79
C LEU A 123 -15.93 0.99 -1.92
N ALA A 124 -15.78 0.39 -3.11
CA ALA A 124 -15.31 1.09 -4.30
C ALA A 124 -16.29 2.19 -4.74
N SER A 125 -17.61 1.96 -4.60
CA SER A 125 -18.64 2.98 -4.86
C SER A 125 -18.74 4.05 -3.77
N TYR A 126 -18.19 3.78 -2.57
CA TYR A 126 -18.04 4.75 -1.48
C TYR A 126 -16.68 5.46 -1.57
N GLN A 127 -16.29 5.89 -2.78
CA GLN A 127 -15.50 7.11 -2.83
C GLN A 127 -16.44 8.23 -2.42
N PHE A 128 -16.34 8.67 -1.16
CA PHE A 128 -16.86 9.98 -0.81
C PHE A 128 -16.37 10.91 -1.92
N PRO A 129 -17.27 11.59 -2.66
CA PRO A 129 -16.80 12.60 -3.60
C PRO A 129 -15.91 13.52 -2.76
N GLU A 130 -14.67 13.78 -3.20
CA GLU A 130 -13.84 14.81 -2.57
C GLU A 130 -14.62 16.13 -2.67
N SER A 131 -15.39 16.40 -1.64
CA SER A 131 -16.47 17.34 -1.69
C SER A 131 -16.49 18.06 -0.36
N ASN A 132 -16.38 19.37 -0.44
CA ASN A 132 -16.55 20.26 0.70
C ASN A 132 -18.03 20.33 1.16
N TYR A 133 -18.90 19.46 0.64
CA TYR A 133 -20.33 19.45 0.92
C TYR A 133 -20.73 18.18 1.67
N MET A 134 -21.42 18.38 2.79
CA MET A 134 -21.99 17.31 3.60
C MET A 134 -23.45 17.60 3.89
N ILE A 135 -24.21 16.53 4.11
CA ILE A 135 -25.60 16.59 4.56
C ILE A 135 -25.67 15.86 5.90
N SER A 136 -26.16 16.58 6.89
CA SER A 136 -26.34 16.08 8.25
C SER A 136 -27.84 16.03 8.55
N ASN A 137 -28.35 14.82 8.79
CA ASN A 137 -29.74 14.63 9.21
C ASN A 137 -29.83 14.66 10.73
N LEU A 138 -30.71 15.49 11.28
CA LEU A 138 -30.97 15.55 12.72
C LEU A 138 -32.17 14.67 13.08
N ASP A 139 -32.14 14.06 14.26
CA ASP A 139 -33.30 13.41 14.86
C ASP A 139 -34.28 14.44 15.46
N SER A 140 -35.43 13.96 15.93
CA SER A 140 -36.46 14.78 16.57
C SER A 140 -35.98 15.50 17.84
N ASP A 141 -34.86 15.06 18.42
CA ASP A 141 -34.25 15.62 19.63
C ASP A 141 -33.11 16.61 19.29
N GLY A 142 -32.90 16.91 18.00
CA GLY A 142 -31.87 17.84 17.53
C GLY A 142 -30.45 17.29 17.58
N LYS A 143 -30.27 15.97 17.70
CA LYS A 143 -28.96 15.31 17.60
C LYS A 143 -28.72 14.80 16.19
N VAL A 144 -27.46 14.76 15.79
CA VAL A 144 -27.05 14.29 14.46
C VAL A 144 -27.27 12.78 14.37
N SER A 145 -28.21 12.35 13.53
CA SER A 145 -28.54 10.94 13.29
C SER A 145 -27.68 10.31 12.20
N SER A 146 -27.28 11.08 11.18
CA SER A 146 -26.37 10.61 10.12
C SER A 146 -25.70 11.79 9.41
N VAL A 147 -24.43 11.59 9.03
CA VAL A 147 -23.65 12.52 8.21
C VAL A 147 -23.24 11.81 6.94
N GLN A 148 -23.55 12.40 5.78
CA GLN A 148 -23.17 11.89 4.46
C GLN A 148 -22.42 12.98 3.71
N TYR A 149 -21.26 12.64 3.15
CA TYR A 149 -20.55 13.52 2.20
C TYR A 149 -21.15 13.28 0.82
N VAL A 150 -21.54 14.37 0.16
CA VAL A 150 -22.31 14.35 -1.09
C VAL A 150 -21.63 15.22 -2.12
N SER A 151 -21.88 15.02 -3.41
CA SER A 151 -21.35 15.93 -4.44
C SER A 151 -21.99 17.33 -4.35
N LYS A 152 -21.39 18.33 -5.01
CA LYS A 152 -21.95 19.70 -5.06
C LYS A 152 -23.34 19.72 -5.71
N GLU A 153 -23.54 18.88 -6.71
CA GLU A 153 -24.79 18.74 -7.46
C GLU A 153 -25.90 18.17 -6.58
N GLU A 154 -25.59 17.13 -5.79
CA GLU A 154 -26.52 16.54 -4.82
C GLU A 154 -26.84 17.51 -3.67
N TYR A 155 -25.85 18.21 -3.14
CA TYR A 155 -26.03 19.24 -2.12
C TYR A 155 -26.97 20.35 -2.60
N THR A 156 -26.75 20.86 -3.80
CA THR A 156 -27.57 21.94 -4.38
C THR A 156 -29.00 21.47 -4.60
N SER A 157 -29.17 20.24 -5.10
CA SER A 157 -30.49 19.62 -5.31
C SER A 157 -31.27 19.42 -4.00
N MET A 158 -30.60 19.05 -2.91
CA MET A 158 -31.25 18.93 -1.60
C MET A 158 -31.52 20.27 -0.95
N ARG A 159 -30.60 21.23 -1.04
CA ARG A 159 -30.81 22.61 -0.60
C ARG A 159 -32.07 23.20 -1.25
N ASP A 160 -32.19 23.09 -2.56
CA ASP A 160 -33.30 23.68 -3.31
C ASP A 160 -34.65 23.00 -3.02
N LYS A 161 -34.65 21.76 -2.50
CA LYS A 161 -35.87 21.09 -1.99
C LYS A 161 -36.29 21.56 -0.60
N ILE A 162 -35.34 21.98 0.23
CA ILE A 162 -35.60 22.43 1.62
C ILE A 162 -35.98 23.92 1.65
N TYR A 163 -35.38 24.74 0.78
CA TYR A 163 -35.58 26.20 0.75
C TYR A 163 -36.71 26.68 -0.18
N LYS A 164 -37.50 25.77 -0.75
CA LYS A 164 -38.78 26.08 -1.42
C LYS A 164 -39.93 26.06 -0.44
#